data_AF-A0A536SU63-F1
#
_entry.id   AF-A0A536SU63-F1
#
_cell.length_a   1.000
_cell.length_b   1.000
_cell.length_c   1.000
_cell.angle_alpha   90.00
_cell.angle_beta   90.00
_cell.angle_gamma   90.00
#
_symmetry.space_group_name_H-M   'P 1'
#
loop_
_entity.id
_entity.type
_entity.pdbx_description
1 polymer ?
#
loop_
_entity_poly.entity_id
_entity_poly.type
_entity_poly.pdbx_seq_one_letter_code
_entity_poly.pdbx_strand_id
1 'polypeptide(L)'
;MNKGIWYAMGAYAIWGLFPIYWKWLPDVDALQLVSHRIVWSFLMLCAVPLLARQRVNFAAIVRAPRVVGVYFVAAALIAVNWVVFIWAVNAGYVIETSLGY
;
A
#
# COMPACT_ATOMS: atom_id res chain seq x y z
N MET A 1 -12.68 -23.02 14.45
CA MET A 1 -12.37 -22.15 13.29
C MET A 1 -11.35 -21.12 13.71
N ASN A 2 -10.19 -21.08 13.04
CA ASN A 2 -9.13 -20.11 13.34
C ASN A 2 -9.61 -18.69 13.01
N LYS A 3 -9.51 -17.76 13.98
CA LYS A 3 -9.85 -16.33 13.81
C LYS A 3 -9.15 -15.71 12.58
N GLY A 4 -7.98 -16.23 12.20
CA GLY A 4 -7.25 -15.82 11.00
C GLY A 4 -8.03 -15.96 9.69
N ILE A 5 -8.92 -16.95 9.57
CA ILE A 5 -9.75 -17.13 8.36
C ILE A 5 -10.75 -15.98 8.22
N TRP A 6 -11.40 -15.60 9.32
CA TRP A 6 -12.33 -14.47 9.33
C TRP A 6 -11.63 -13.14 9.00
N TYR A 7 -10.43 -12.93 9.53
CA TYR A 7 -9.64 -11.74 9.18
C TYR A 7 -9.20 -11.73 7.72
N ALA A 8 -8.78 -12.87 7.17
CA ALA A 8 -8.43 -12.98 5.75
C ALA A 8 -9.64 -12.68 4.85
N MET A 9 -10.81 -13.29 5.12
CA MET A 9 -12.02 -13.03 4.34
C MET A 9 -12.44 -11.55 4.40
N GLY A 10 -12.43 -10.94 5.58
CA GLY A 10 -12.73 -9.51 5.72
C GLY A 10 -11.74 -8.63 4.96
N ALA A 11 -10.45 -8.95 5.02
CA ALA A 11 -9.42 -8.21 4.29
C ALA A 11 -9.63 -8.31 2.78
N TYR A 12 -9.83 -9.52 2.22
CA TYR A 12 -10.06 -9.71 0.79
C TYR A 12 -11.38 -9.07 0.33
N ALA A 13 -12.44 -9.13 1.14
CA ALA A 13 -13.70 -8.47 0.83
C ALA A 13 -13.54 -6.94 0.73
N ILE A 14 -12.87 -6.32 1.71
CA ILE A 14 -12.57 -4.88 1.69
C ILE A 14 -11.72 -4.53 0.46
N TRP A 15 -10.72 -5.37 0.15
CA TRP A 15 -9.84 -5.14 -0.98
C TRP A 15 -10.58 -5.18 -2.32
N GLY A 16 -11.51 -6.14 -2.50
CA GLY A 16 -12.34 -6.24 -3.70
C GLY A 16 -13.34 -5.10 -3.87
N LEU A 17 -13.66 -4.35 -2.80
CA LEU A 17 -14.52 -3.16 -2.87
C LEU A 17 -13.76 -1.90 -3.31
N PHE A 18 -12.43 -1.87 -3.24
CA PHE A 18 -11.64 -0.69 -3.61
C PHE A 18 -11.81 -0.24 -5.07
N PRO A 19 -11.81 -1.14 -6.07
CA PRO A 19 -12.09 -0.77 -7.46
C PRO A 19 -13.43 -0.04 -7.64
N ILE A 20 -14.44 -0.43 -6.86
CA ILE A 20 -15.76 0.22 -6.88
C ILE A 20 -15.64 1.64 -6.33
N TYR A 21 -14.95 1.81 -5.21
CA TYR A 21 -14.69 3.12 -4.62
C TYR A 21 -13.93 4.05 -5.58
N TRP A 22 -12.92 3.55 -6.31
CA TRP A 22 -12.15 4.37 -7.25
C TRP A 22 -12.97 4.83 -8.45
N LYS A 23 -13.89 3.99 -8.96
CA LYS A 23 -14.84 4.41 -10.00
C LYS A 23 -15.76 5.55 -9.55
N TRP A 24 -15.97 5.73 -8.25
CA TRP A 24 -16.76 6.83 -7.70
C TRP A 24 -15.95 8.12 -7.50
N LEU A 25 -14.62 8.07 -7.72
CA LEU A 25 -13.71 9.23 -7.70
C LEU A 25 -13.11 9.44 -9.10
N PRO A 26 -13.92 9.79 -10.12
CA PRO A 26 -13.44 9.91 -11.50
C PRO A 26 -12.39 11.01 -11.70
N ASP A 27 -12.40 12.05 -10.86
CA ASP A 27 -11.50 13.20 -10.97
C ASP A 27 -10.17 13.03 -10.22
N VAL A 28 -9.98 11.92 -9.49
CA VAL A 28 -8.78 11.70 -8.68
C VAL A 28 -7.82 10.76 -9.40
N ASP A 29 -6.69 11.31 -9.82
CA ASP A 29 -5.66 10.56 -10.53
C ASP A 29 -5.04 9.45 -9.67
N ALA A 30 -4.58 8.37 -10.34
CA ALA A 30 -3.95 7.22 -9.71
C ALA A 30 -2.76 7.63 -8.85
N LEU A 31 -1.97 8.62 -9.30
CA LEU A 31 -0.83 9.13 -8.56
C LEU A 31 -1.25 9.79 -7.24
N GLN A 32 -2.38 10.51 -7.22
CA GLN A 32 -2.90 11.15 -6.01
C GLN A 32 -3.33 10.10 -4.98
N LEU A 33 -3.99 9.02 -5.42
CA LEU A 33 -4.38 7.91 -4.55
C LEU A 33 -3.18 7.22 -3.91
N VAL A 34 -2.16 6.90 -4.72
CA VAL A 34 -0.93 6.27 -4.22
C VAL A 34 -0.18 7.21 -3.28
N SER A 35 -0.12 8.51 -3.59
CA SER A 35 0.51 9.50 -2.73
C SER A 35 -0.14 9.56 -1.35
N HIS A 36 -1.47 9.60 -1.27
CA HIS A 36 -2.18 9.56 0.01
C HIS A 36 -1.87 8.29 0.80
N ARG A 37 -1.81 7.13 0.14
CA ARG A 37 -1.42 5.86 0.78
C ARG A 37 0.00 5.91 1.35
N ILE A 38 0.95 6.50 0.63
CA ILE A 38 2.33 6.66 1.10
C ILE A 38 2.37 7.56 2.33
N VAL A 39 1.70 8.72 2.30
CA VAL A 39 1.67 9.65 3.44
C VAL A 39 1.05 9.00 4.68
N TRP A 40 -0.11 8.35 4.55
CA TRP A 40 -0.75 7.69 5.69
C TRP A 40 0.07 6.51 6.24
N SER A 41 0.69 5.73 5.36
CA SER A 41 1.58 4.64 5.77
C SER A 41 2.80 5.16 6.52
N PHE A 42 3.40 6.27 6.05
CA PHE A 42 4.51 6.93 6.73
C PHE A 42 4.10 7.47 8.11
N LEU A 43 2.95 8.13 8.20
CA LEU A 43 2.41 8.63 9.46
C LEU A 43 2.18 7.49 10.46
N MET A 44 1.58 6.38 10.03
CA MET A 44 1.41 5.20 10.88
C MET A 44 2.76 4.58 11.28
N LEU A 45 3.71 4.47 10.35
CA LEU A 45 5.04 3.94 10.63
C LEU A 45 5.78 4.76 11.68
N CYS A 46 5.60 6.09 11.71
CA CYS A 46 6.13 6.93 12.77
C CYS A 46 5.33 6.80 14.07
N ALA A 47 4.00 6.82 13.99
CA ALA A 47 3.11 6.84 15.15
C ALA A 47 3.17 5.53 15.95
N VAL A 48 3.21 4.36 15.31
CA VAL A 48 3.14 3.06 15.99
C VAL A 48 4.33 2.84 16.94
N PRO A 49 5.60 2.99 16.54
CA PRO A 49 6.75 2.86 17.44
C PRO A 49 6.75 3.93 18.54
N LEU A 50 6.33 5.16 18.22
CA LEU A 50 6.20 6.25 19.19
C LEU A 50 5.19 5.91 20.29
N LEU A 51 4.00 5.46 19.92
CA LEU A 51 2.93 5.05 20.84
C LEU A 51 3.31 3.79 21.62
N ALA A 52 4.01 2.85 20.99
CA ALA A 52 4.54 1.65 21.63
C ALA A 52 5.77 1.92 22.52
N ARG A 53 6.24 3.18 22.61
CA ARG A 53 7.45 3.61 23.35
C ARG A 53 8.70 2.82 22.97
N GLN A 54 8.77 2.30 21.75
CA GLN A 54 9.92 1.55 21.28
C GLN A 54 11.08 2.51 20.98
N ARG A 55 12.24 2.24 21.58
CA ARG A 55 13.49 2.96 21.30
C ARG A 55 14.09 2.42 19.99
N VAL A 56 13.49 2.78 18.86
CA VAL A 56 14.02 2.41 17.54
C VAL A 56 15.19 3.34 17.21
N ASN A 57 16.38 2.77 16.99
CA ASN A 57 17.55 3.54 16.57
C ASN A 57 17.49 3.82 15.06
N PHE A 58 16.56 4.69 14.65
CA PHE A 58 16.35 5.08 13.24
C PHE A 58 17.63 5.58 12.59
N ALA A 59 18.48 6.31 13.33
CA ALA A 59 19.74 6.84 12.81
C ALA A 59 20.71 5.74 12.36
N ALA A 60 20.78 4.62 13.10
CA ALA A 60 21.61 3.48 12.70
C ALA A 60 21.10 2.80 11.43
N ILE A 61 19.77 2.70 11.26
CA ILE A 61 19.13 2.07 10.09
C ILE A 61 19.34 2.93 8.83
N VAL A 62 19.12 4.24 8.93
CA VAL A 62 19.27 5.17 7.78
C VAL A 62 20.73 5.30 7.34
N ARG A 63 21.68 5.09 8.25
CA ARG A 63 23.12 5.08 7.94
C ARG A 63 23.60 3.80 7.25
N ALA A 64 22.75 2.78 7.10
CA ALA A 64 23.09 1.55 6.38
C ALA A 64 22.64 1.65 4.91
N PRO A 65 23.52 2.06 3.96
CA PRO A 65 23.13 2.35 2.58
C PRO A 65 22.56 1.12 1.85
N ARG A 66 23.03 -0.09 2.20
CA ARG A 66 22.47 -1.34 1.67
C ARG A 66 21.02 -1.55 2.08
N VAL A 67 20.69 -1.27 3.34
CA VAL A 67 19.32 -1.38 3.86
C VAL A 67 18.44 -0.38 3.13
N VAL A 68 18.85 0.90 3.13
CA VAL A 68 18.10 1.96 2.43
C VAL A 68 17.91 1.64 0.95
N GLY A 69 18.95 1.16 0.25
CA GLY A 69 18.87 0.80 -1.16
C GLY A 69 17.89 -0.34 -1.44
N VAL A 70 17.91 -1.41 -0.64
CA VAL A 70 16.97 -2.54 -0.81
C VAL A 70 15.53 -2.08 -0.56
N TYR A 71 15.28 -1.32 0.51
CA TYR A 71 13.95 -0.81 0.81
C TYR A 71 13.46 0.20 -0.22
N PHE A 72 14.36 1.01 -0.78
CA PHE A 72 14.03 1.94 -1.86
C PHE A 72 13.59 1.19 -3.12
N VAL A 73 14.33 0.17 -3.55
CA VAL A 73 13.97 -0.65 -4.72
C VAL A 73 12.65 -1.37 -4.47
N ALA A 74 12.47 -1.97 -3.29
CA ALA A 74 11.22 -2.63 -2.94
C ALA A 74 10.03 -1.66 -2.95
N ALA A 75 10.19 -0.46 -2.37
CA ALA A 75 9.17 0.58 -2.37
C ALA A 75 8.84 1.06 -3.79
N ALA A 76 9.85 1.24 -4.65
CA ALA A 76 9.65 1.62 -6.04
C ALA A 76 8.86 0.55 -6.82
N LEU A 77 9.22 -0.73 -6.67
CA LEU A 77 8.50 -1.83 -7.31
C LEU A 77 7.04 -1.90 -6.85
N ILE A 78 6.80 -1.75 -5.54
CA ILE A 78 5.44 -1.72 -4.97
C ILE A 78 4.67 -0.50 -5.49
N ALA A 79 5.29 0.68 -5.54
CA ALA A 79 4.65 1.89 -6.03
C ALA A 79 4.25 1.76 -7.51
N VAL A 80 5.14 1.24 -8.35
CA VAL A 80 4.84 0.95 -9.76
C VAL A 80 3.69 -0.04 -9.88
N ASN A 81 3.73 -1.13 -9.13
CA ASN A 81 2.65 -2.12 -9.12
C ASN A 81 1.29 -1.49 -8.76
N TRP A 82 1.24 -0.66 -7.71
CA TRP A 82 0.00 0.03 -7.30
C TRP A 82 -0.51 1.04 -8.32
N VAL A 83 0.38 1.85 -8.91
CA VAL A 83 0.00 2.82 -9.94
C VAL A 83 -0.57 2.10 -11.15
N VAL A 84 0.10 1.04 -11.63
CA VAL A 84 -0.37 0.24 -12.77
C VAL A 84 -1.72 -0.41 -12.46
N PHE A 85 -1.90 -0.95 -11.26
CA PHE A 85 -3.16 -1.56 -10.83
C PHE A 85 -4.32 -0.55 -10.86
N ILE A 86 -4.16 0.62 -10.22
CA ILE A 86 -5.20 1.65 -10.18
C ILE A 86 -5.50 2.18 -11.59
N TRP A 87 -4.45 2.41 -12.39
CA TRP A 87 -4.60 2.84 -13.77
C TRP A 87 -5.39 1.83 -14.60
N ALA A 88 -5.04 0.54 -14.53
CA ALA A 88 -5.72 -0.50 -15.30
C ALA A 88 -7.18 -0.69 -14.85
N VAL A 89 -7.46 -0.59 -13.55
CA VAL A 89 -8.84 -0.60 -13.02
C VAL A 89 -9.65 0.60 -13.54
N ASN A 90 -9.07 1.80 -13.53
CA ASN A 90 -9.72 3.00 -14.07
C ASN A 90 -9.92 2.93 -15.59
N ALA A 91 -8.99 2.30 -16.33
CA ALA A 91 -9.10 2.05 -17.76
C ALA A 91 -10.11 0.93 -18.11
N GLY A 92 -10.70 0.26 -17.12
CA GLY A 92 -11.72 -0.76 -17.30
C GLY A 92 -11.20 -2.20 -17.37
N TYR A 93 -9.88 -2.42 -17.30
CA TYR A 93 -9.22 -3.73 -17.34
C TYR A 93 -9.27 -4.48 -16.00
N VAL A 94 -10.41 -4.43 -15.31
CA VAL A 94 -10.54 -4.94 -13.93
C VAL A 94 -10.31 -6.45 -13.87
N ILE A 95 -10.83 -7.20 -14.85
CA ILE A 95 -10.71 -8.67 -14.90
C ILE A 95 -9.26 -9.06 -15.20
N GLU A 96 -8.59 -8.36 -16.11
CA GLU A 96 -7.20 -8.58 -16.48
C GLU A 96 -6.25 -8.25 -15.31
N THR A 97 -6.51 -7.17 -14.57
CA THR A 97 -5.78 -6.91 -13.31
C THR A 97 -6.00 -7.96 -12.25
N SER A 98 -7.17 -8.59 -12.20
CA SER A 98 -7.47 -9.65 -11.21
C SER A 98 -6.75 -10.97 -11.52
N LEU A 99 -6.30 -11.16 -12.76
CA LEU A 99 -5.47 -12.29 -13.19
C LEU A 99 -3.97 -12.04 -12.98
N GLY A 100 -3.56 -10.77 -12.98
CA GLY A 100 -2.17 -10.34 -12.75
C GLY A 100 -1.80 -10.14 -11.27
N TYR A 101 -2.75 -10.28 -10.35
CA TYR A 101 -2.60 -10.11 -8.89
C TYR A 101 -2.94 -11.42 -8.17
#